data_AF-A0AAV3Y1F9-F1
#
_entry.id   AF-A0AAV3Y1F9-F1
#
_cell.length_a   1.000
_cell.length_b   1.000
_cell.length_c   1.000
_cell.angle_alpha   90.00
_cell.angle_beta   90.00
_cell.angle_gamma   90.00
#
_symmetry.space_group_name_H-M   'P 1'
#
loop_
_entity.id
_entity.type
_entity.pdbx_description
1 polymer ?
#
loop_
_entity_poly.entity_id
_entity_poly.type
_entity_poly.pdbx_seq_one_letter_code
_entity_poly.pdbx_strand_id
1 'polypeptide(L)'
;MVRHSVRCVTPDATLLGERRTVHSLDEGESEALDYFKLFIGDEQLGAMVVETNRYAEQQRQKGPDKYWKPVDCSDICTFIAINIFFGLKKLPETALYWSADPFWREPYVADTMG
;
A
#
# COMPACT_ATOMS: atom_id res chain seq x y z
N MET A 1 -27.78 7.31 40.18
CA MET A 1 -26.51 6.77 39.66
C MET A 1 -26.27 7.40 38.29
N VAL A 2 -25.70 8.61 38.25
CA VAL A 2 -25.48 9.37 37.02
C VAL A 2 -23.98 9.33 36.73
N ARG A 3 -23.58 8.52 35.74
CA ARG A 3 -22.21 8.56 35.21
C ARG A 3 -22.02 9.94 34.59
N HIS A 4 -21.24 10.78 35.27
CA HIS A 4 -20.78 12.03 34.70
C HIS A 4 -19.85 11.67 33.54
N SER A 5 -20.34 11.87 32.32
CA SER A 5 -19.53 11.84 31.11
C SER A 5 -18.50 12.95 31.24
N VAL A 6 -17.26 12.57 31.54
CA VAL A 6 -16.11 13.45 31.43
C VAL A 6 -15.95 13.70 29.94
N ARG A 7 -16.50 14.82 29.47
CA ARG A 7 -16.10 15.36 28.17
C ARG A 7 -14.62 15.70 28.31
N CYS A 8 -13.75 14.91 27.70
CA CYS A 8 -12.40 15.33 27.40
C CYS A 8 -12.52 16.56 26.49
N VAL A 9 -12.54 17.75 27.09
CA VAL A 9 -12.27 18.99 26.38
C VAL A 9 -10.80 18.91 26.04
N THR A 10 -10.48 18.54 24.81
CA THR A 10 -9.11 18.70 24.32
C THR A 10 -8.82 20.20 24.31
N PRO A 11 -7.73 20.66 24.96
CA PRO A 11 -7.33 22.05 24.88
C PRO A 11 -6.99 22.38 23.43
N ASP A 12 -7.52 23.52 22.98
CA ASP A 12 -7.30 24.14 21.68
C ASP A 12 -5.82 24.03 21.26
N ALA A 13 -5.57 23.19 20.24
CA ALA A 13 -4.25 22.84 19.73
C ALA A 13 -3.52 24.03 19.06
N THR A 14 -4.13 25.22 19.03
CA THR A 14 -3.53 26.41 18.44
C THR A 14 -2.35 26.97 19.27
N LEU A 15 -2.20 26.61 20.55
CA LEU A 15 -1.22 27.26 21.45
C LEU A 15 0.19 26.64 21.47
N LEU A 16 0.48 25.59 20.70
CA LEU A 16 1.80 24.93 20.73
C LEU A 16 2.59 24.93 19.41
N GLY A 17 2.16 25.66 18.37
CA GLY A 17 2.93 25.73 17.12
C GLY A 17 3.24 24.36 16.50
N GLU A 18 2.48 23.34 16.87
CA GLU A 18 2.61 21.99 16.33
C GLU A 18 1.99 22.00 14.93
N ARG A 19 2.84 21.93 13.90
CA ARG A 19 2.37 21.65 12.54
C ARG A 19 1.80 20.23 12.50
N ARG A 20 0.50 20.09 12.76
CA ARG A 20 -0.23 18.88 12.37
C ARG A 20 -0.62 18.99 10.90
N THR A 21 -0.47 17.89 10.17
CA THR A 21 -1.02 17.75 8.82
C THR A 21 -2.54 17.73 8.94
N VAL A 22 -3.21 18.73 8.35
CA VAL A 22 -4.66 18.78 8.29
C VAL A 22 -5.16 17.76 7.26
N HIS A 23 -5.73 16.65 7.74
CA HIS A 23 -6.47 15.69 6.92
C HIS A 23 -7.87 15.48 7.48
N SER A 24 -8.82 15.13 6.62
CA SER A 24 -10.25 15.05 6.95
C SER A 24 -10.67 13.78 7.71
N LEU A 25 -9.72 12.88 7.99
CA LEU A 25 -9.96 11.60 8.65
C LEU A 25 -10.21 11.79 10.15
N ASP A 26 -11.16 11.03 10.69
CA ASP A 26 -11.44 10.99 12.12
C ASP A 26 -10.43 10.08 12.84
N GLU A 27 -9.69 10.62 13.82
CA GLU A 27 -8.59 9.92 14.49
C GLU A 27 -9.05 8.65 15.25
N GLY A 28 -10.34 8.53 15.59
CA GLY A 28 -10.88 7.40 16.36
C GLY A 28 -11.40 6.24 15.50
N GLU A 29 -11.78 6.51 14.25
CA GLU A 29 -12.46 5.56 13.36
C GLU A 29 -11.66 5.21 12.10
N SER A 30 -10.49 5.82 11.89
CA SER A 30 -9.68 5.62 10.67
C SER A 30 -8.59 4.57 10.84
N GLU A 31 -8.40 3.73 9.83
CA GLU A 31 -7.37 2.69 9.81
C GLU A 31 -6.10 3.15 9.08
N ALA A 32 -4.99 2.42 9.26
CA ALA A 32 -3.72 2.72 8.60
C ALA A 32 -3.83 2.82 7.06
N LEU A 33 -4.74 2.04 6.46
CA LEU A 33 -5.03 2.09 5.02
C LEU A 33 -5.66 3.42 4.60
N ASP A 34 -6.51 4.01 5.43
CA ASP A 34 -7.17 5.28 5.13
C ASP A 34 -6.15 6.41 5.07
N TYR A 35 -5.20 6.43 6.00
CA TYR A 35 -4.08 7.36 5.97
C TYR A 35 -3.18 7.15 4.75
N PHE A 36 -2.94 5.90 4.35
CA PHE A 36 -2.17 5.61 3.14
C PHE A 36 -2.85 6.15 1.87
N LYS A 37 -4.18 5.99 1.78
CA LYS A 37 -4.98 6.48 0.64
C LYS A 37 -5.00 8.01 0.52
N LEU A 38 -4.64 8.75 1.56
CA LEU A 38 -4.43 10.20 1.45
C LEU A 38 -3.24 10.55 0.55
N PHE A 39 -2.24 9.67 0.46
CA PHE A 39 -1.05 9.87 -0.39
C PHE A 39 -1.25 9.27 -1.78
N ILE A 40 -1.83 8.07 -1.83
CA ILE A 40 -2.08 7.34 -3.08
C ILE A 40 -3.58 7.07 -3.17
N GLY A 41 -4.28 7.99 -3.83
CA GLY A 41 -5.71 7.88 -4.09
C GLY A 41 -6.03 7.05 -5.33
N ASP A 42 -7.33 6.94 -5.60
CA ASP A 42 -7.87 6.12 -6.70
C ASP A 42 -7.42 6.63 -8.08
N GLU A 43 -7.23 7.94 -8.25
CA GLU A 43 -6.73 8.52 -9.50
C GLU A 43 -5.30 8.05 -9.79
N GLN A 44 -4.42 8.06 -8.79
CA GLN A 44 -3.04 7.62 -8.93
C GLN A 44 -2.96 6.11 -9.19
N LEU A 45 -3.79 5.31 -8.50
CA LEU A 45 -3.92 3.88 -8.76
C LEU A 45 -4.40 3.61 -10.19
N GLY A 46 -5.43 4.33 -10.64
CA GLY A 46 -5.94 4.22 -12.01
C GLY A 46 -4.89 4.57 -13.06
N ALA A 47 -4.13 5.64 -12.85
CA ALA A 47 -3.04 6.03 -13.74
C ALA A 47 -1.94 4.95 -13.80
N MET A 48 -1.56 4.38 -12.65
CA MET A 48 -0.57 3.28 -12.59
C MET A 48 -1.05 2.05 -13.37
N VAL A 49 -2.32 1.67 -13.25
CA VAL A 49 -2.91 0.55 -14.01
C VAL A 49 -2.83 0.80 -15.51
N VAL A 50 -3.28 1.97 -15.97
CA VAL A 50 -3.29 2.34 -17.39
C VAL A 50 -1.88 2.31 -17.97
N GLU A 51 -0.94 2.92 -17.26
CA GLU A 51 0.45 3.05 -17.73
C GLU A 51 1.19 1.71 -17.73
N THR A 52 0.95 0.86 -16.74
CA THR A 52 1.56 -0.48 -16.65
C THR A 52 1.07 -1.37 -17.80
N ASN A 53 -0.24 -1.39 -18.05
CA ASN A 53 -0.82 -2.14 -19.16
C ASN A 53 -0.34 -1.61 -20.52
N ARG A 54 -0.30 -0.28 -20.70
CA ARG A 54 0.22 0.35 -21.92
C ARG A 54 1.68 -0.04 -22.18
N TYR A 55 2.52 -0.04 -21.14
CA TYR A 55 3.91 -0.46 -21.27
C TYR A 55 4.04 -1.92 -21.70
N ALA A 56 3.25 -2.82 -21.10
CA ALA A 56 3.29 -4.22 -21.47
C ALA A 56 2.85 -4.46 -22.92
N GLU A 57 1.86 -3.74 -23.43
CA GLU A 57 1.49 -3.78 -24.84
C GLU A 57 2.63 -3.33 -25.76
N GLN A 58 3.36 -2.28 -25.38
CA GLN A 58 4.55 -1.84 -26.12
C GLN A 58 5.67 -2.89 -26.10
N GLN A 59 5.85 -3.61 -24.99
CA GLN A 59 6.84 -4.69 -24.92
C GLN A 59 6.43 -5.91 -25.73
N ARG A 60 5.13 -6.24 -25.77
CA ARG A 60 4.61 -7.33 -26.60
C ARG A 60 4.90 -7.14 -28.09
N GLN A 61 4.99 -5.88 -28.55
CA GLN A 61 5.39 -5.57 -29.93
C GLN A 61 6.87 -5.90 -30.21
N LYS A 62 7.72 -5.92 -29.17
CA LYS A 62 9.15 -6.26 -29.27
C LYS A 62 9.41 -7.76 -29.12
N GLY A 63 8.53 -8.47 -28.41
CA GLY A 63 8.55 -9.92 -28.27
C GLY A 63 7.35 -10.40 -27.44
N PRO A 64 6.69 -11.50 -27.82
CA PRO A 64 5.53 -11.97 -27.09
C PRO A 64 5.93 -12.50 -25.70
N ASP A 65 5.40 -11.87 -24.66
CA ASP A 65 5.38 -12.46 -23.32
C ASP A 65 4.09 -13.29 -23.16
N LYS A 66 4.27 -14.59 -22.90
CA LYS A 66 3.17 -15.55 -22.74
C LYS A 66 2.58 -15.56 -21.33
N TYR A 67 3.28 -14.96 -20.36
CA TYR A 67 2.86 -14.93 -18.95
C TYR A 67 2.18 -13.63 -18.58
N TRP A 68 2.37 -12.56 -19.37
CA TRP A 68 1.74 -11.27 -19.13
C TRP A 68 0.20 -11.34 -19.21
N LYS A 69 -0.45 -10.76 -18.21
CA LYS A 69 -1.90 -10.49 -18.17
C LYS A 69 -2.11 -9.02 -17.82
N PRO A 70 -3.15 -8.36 -18.35
CA PRO A 70 -3.48 -7.01 -17.92
C PRO A 70 -3.69 -6.95 -16.41
N VAL A 71 -3.12 -5.95 -15.76
CA VAL A 71 -3.23 -5.71 -14.33
C VAL A 71 -4.45 -4.85 -14.01
N ASP A 72 -5.00 -5.00 -12.82
CA ASP A 72 -6.06 -4.15 -12.26
C ASP A 72 -5.59 -3.35 -11.02
N CYS A 73 -6.50 -2.59 -10.40
CA CYS A 73 -6.17 -1.81 -9.20
C CYS A 73 -5.77 -2.70 -8.02
N SER A 74 -6.33 -3.91 -7.91
CA SER A 74 -5.99 -4.87 -6.85
C SER A 74 -4.56 -5.38 -7.02
N ASP A 75 -4.16 -5.68 -8.25
CA ASP A 75 -2.80 -6.09 -8.58
C ASP A 75 -1.78 -4.99 -8.24
N ILE A 76 -2.08 -3.74 -8.59
CA ILE A 76 -1.20 -2.60 -8.28
C ILE A 76 -1.14 -2.34 -6.77
N CYS A 77 -2.26 -2.39 -6.05
CA CYS A 77 -2.28 -2.29 -4.59
C CYS A 77 -1.45 -3.41 -3.93
N THR A 78 -1.57 -4.63 -4.45
CA THR A 78 -0.81 -5.80 -4.00
C THR A 78 0.69 -5.61 -4.23
N PHE A 79 1.08 -5.13 -5.41
CA PHE A 79 2.47 -4.79 -5.72
C PHE A 79 3.02 -3.75 -4.73
N ILE A 80 2.26 -2.70 -4.43
CA ILE A 80 2.65 -1.66 -3.47
C ILE A 80 2.77 -2.24 -2.05
N ALA A 81 1.81 -3.06 -1.61
CA ALA A 81 1.84 -3.70 -0.30
C ALA A 81 3.09 -4.57 -0.12
N ILE A 82 3.47 -5.34 -1.14
CA ILE A 82 4.69 -6.15 -1.15
C ILE A 82 5.95 -5.26 -1.08
N ASN A 83 5.98 -4.13 -1.78
CA ASN A 83 7.11 -3.19 -1.70
C ASN A 83 7.26 -2.60 -0.28
N ILE A 84 6.16 -2.28 0.39
CA ILE A 84 6.18 -1.85 1.79
C ILE A 84 6.69 -3.00 2.69
N PHE A 85 6.23 -4.23 2.44
CA PHE A 85 6.67 -5.41 3.18
C PHE A 85 8.18 -5.65 3.08
N PHE A 86 8.80 -5.42 1.92
CA PHE A 86 10.26 -5.49 1.77
C PHE A 86 11.01 -4.48 2.63
N GLY A 87 10.40 -3.34 2.94
CA GLY A 87 10.92 -2.39 3.91
C GLY A 87 10.94 -2.93 5.34
N LEU A 88 9.96 -3.77 5.69
CA LEU A 88 9.78 -4.35 7.03
C LEU A 88 10.64 -5.60 7.24
N LYS A 89 10.52 -6.59 6.36
CA LYS A 89 11.31 -7.83 6.39
C LYS A 89 12.30 -7.78 5.25
N LYS A 90 13.58 -7.52 5.53
CA LYS A 90 14.64 -7.45 4.51
C LYS A 90 15.37 -8.79 4.38
N LEU A 91 15.48 -9.29 3.15
CA LEU A 91 16.33 -10.43 2.79
C LEU A 91 17.62 -9.94 2.10
N PRO A 92 18.70 -10.75 2.08
CA PRO A 92 19.93 -10.40 1.38
C PRO A 92 19.74 -10.12 -0.11
N GLU A 93 18.79 -10.82 -0.74
CA GLU A 93 18.43 -10.66 -2.14
C GLU A 93 16.91 -10.71 -2.31
N THR A 94 16.35 -9.86 -3.17
CA THR A 94 14.91 -9.79 -3.42
C THR A 94 14.37 -11.07 -4.08
N ALA A 95 15.18 -11.80 -4.84
CA ALA A 95 14.75 -13.07 -5.42
C ALA A 95 14.42 -14.13 -4.36
N LEU A 96 14.99 -13.99 -3.14
CA LEU A 96 14.82 -14.98 -2.08
C LEU A 96 13.39 -15.02 -1.51
N TYR A 97 12.60 -13.95 -1.63
CA TYR A 97 11.20 -13.98 -1.19
C TYR A 97 10.38 -15.04 -1.94
N TRP A 98 10.68 -15.26 -3.23
CA TRP A 98 10.06 -16.27 -4.09
C TRP A 98 10.87 -17.57 -4.18
N SER A 99 11.85 -17.78 -3.29
CA SER A 99 12.67 -18.98 -3.31
C SER A 99 11.81 -20.25 -3.14
N ALA A 100 12.29 -21.36 -3.70
CA ALA A 100 11.76 -22.68 -3.41
C ALA A 100 12.27 -23.23 -2.07
N ASP A 101 13.39 -22.69 -1.56
CA ASP A 101 13.94 -23.05 -0.26
C ASP A 101 13.05 -22.50 0.86
N PRO A 102 12.44 -23.36 1.71
CA PRO A 102 11.57 -22.93 2.81
C PRO A 102 12.26 -22.01 3.83
N PHE A 103 13.59 -22.04 3.91
CA PHE A 103 14.33 -21.15 4.81
C PHE A 103 14.23 -19.68 4.38
N TRP A 104 14.21 -19.45 3.07
CA TRP A 104 14.21 -18.10 2.49
C TRP A 104 12.84 -17.65 2.00
N ARG A 105 12.01 -18.60 1.53
CA ARG A 105 10.69 -18.33 0.98
C ARG A 105 9.83 -17.55 1.97
N GLU A 106 9.22 -16.49 1.49
CA GLU A 106 8.18 -15.78 2.23
C GLU A 106 6.82 -16.16 1.64
N PRO A 107 6.01 -17.00 2.33
CA PRO A 107 4.73 -17.45 1.81
C PRO A 107 3.81 -16.28 1.45
N TYR A 108 3.78 -15.23 2.27
CA TYR A 108 2.93 -14.07 2.00
C TYR A 108 3.26 -13.41 0.65
N VAL A 109 4.55 -13.24 0.32
CA VAL A 109 4.94 -12.61 -0.94
C VAL A 109 4.81 -13.58 -2.11
N ALA A 110 5.27 -14.82 -1.92
CA ALA A 110 5.35 -15.81 -2.97
C ALA A 110 3.98 -16.34 -3.42
N ASP A 111 3.02 -16.41 -2.51
CA ASP A 111 1.68 -16.92 -2.82
C ASP A 111 0.75 -15.80 -3.33
N THR A 112 1.05 -14.54 -2.98
CA THR A 112 0.27 -13.37 -3.43
C THR A 112 0.61 -12.93 -4.87
N MET A 113 1.84 -13.10 -5.34
CA MET A 113 2.24 -12.81 -6.74
C MET A 113 2.84 -14.04 -7.45
N GLY A 114 2.32 -15.23 -7.15
CA GLY A 114 2.79 -16.53 -7.68
C GLY A 114 2.06 -17.01 -8.93
#